data_AF-A0A1J3JT96-F1
#
_entry.id   AF-A0A1J3JT96-F1
#
_cell.length_a   1.000
_cell.length_b   1.000
_cell.length_c   1.000
_cell.angle_alpha   90.00
_cell.angle_beta   90.00
_cell.angle_gamma   90.00
#
_symmetry.space_group_name_H-M   'P 1'
#
loop_
_entity.id
_entity.type
_entity.pdbx_description
1 polymer ?
#
loop_
_entity_poly.entity_id
_entity_poly.type
_entity_poly.pdbx_seq_one_letter_code
_entity_poly.pdbx_strand_id
1 'polypeptide(L)'
;SPDSLNKTMSFEEEEDATFKHTLLVVREVSVHKIPPLNTSGGYKCGEWLQSDKIWTGRLRVVSCKNRCEIRLEDPSTGDLFAACFVENGRRDNSVEPCLDSSRYFVLKIDDGRGKHAFVGVGFGERNE
;
A
#
# COMPACT_ATOMS: atom_id res chain seq x y z
N SER A 1 18.95 4.09 43.80
CA SER A 1 19.75 4.75 42.76
C SER A 1 18.92 4.93 41.50
N PRO A 2 18.97 6.10 40.85
CA PRO A 2 18.16 6.40 39.65
C PRO A 2 18.62 5.68 38.36
N ASP A 3 19.72 4.93 38.39
CA ASP A 3 20.28 4.24 37.20
C ASP A 3 19.44 3.06 36.66
N SER A 4 18.48 2.55 37.44
CA SER A 4 17.68 1.39 37.00
C SER A 4 16.51 1.75 36.07
N LEU A 5 16.11 3.03 35.98
CA LEU A 5 15.01 3.47 35.10
C LEU A 5 15.49 3.85 33.69
N ASN A 6 16.73 4.34 33.55
CA ASN A 6 17.29 4.73 32.24
C ASN A 6 17.75 3.53 31.41
N LYS A 7 17.91 2.36 32.01
CA LYS A 7 18.32 1.13 31.31
C LYS A 7 17.15 0.38 30.67
N THR A 8 15.92 0.63 31.10
CA THR A 8 14.72 0.01 30.50
C THR A 8 14.28 0.76 29.24
N MET A 9 14.39 2.09 29.22
CA MET A 9 14.03 2.89 28.04
C MET A 9 14.99 2.72 26.85
N SER A 10 16.25 2.37 27.09
CA SER A 10 17.22 2.15 26.01
C SER A 10 17.12 0.76 25.36
N PHE A 11 16.52 -0.23 26.03
CA PHE A 11 16.37 -1.59 25.47
C PHE A 11 15.10 -1.75 24.62
N GLU A 12 14.09 -0.92 24.83
CA GLU A 12 12.86 -0.94 24.01
C GLU A 12 13.02 -0.12 22.72
N GLU A 13 13.87 0.92 22.71
CA GLU A 13 14.16 1.71 21.50
C GLU A 13 15.11 0.99 20.51
N GLU A 14 15.92 0.03 20.95
CA GLU A 14 16.79 -0.77 20.07
C GLU A 14 16.05 -1.92 19.33
N GLU A 15 14.90 -2.40 19.81
CA GLU A 15 14.08 -3.40 19.09
C GLU A 15 13.22 -2.79 17.95
N ASP A 16 13.13 -1.47 17.88
CA ASP A 16 12.51 -0.74 16.77
C ASP A 16 13.46 -0.49 15.58
N ALA A 17 14.67 -1.07 15.62
CA ALA A 17 15.39 -1.53 14.42
C ALA A 17 14.73 -2.78 13.81
N THR A 18 13.40 -2.81 13.82
CA THR A 18 12.59 -3.87 13.23
C THR A 18 12.96 -4.02 11.76
N PHE A 19 13.57 -5.16 11.43
CA PHE A 19 13.93 -5.51 10.06
C PHE A 19 12.74 -5.30 9.11
N LYS A 20 12.87 -4.30 8.24
CA LYS A 20 11.96 -4.09 7.11
C LYS A 20 12.50 -4.87 5.93
N HIS A 21 11.75 -5.89 5.49
CA HIS A 21 12.16 -6.67 4.33
C HIS A 21 11.36 -6.25 3.11
N THR A 22 12.03 -5.86 2.03
CA THR A 22 11.37 -5.57 0.76
C THR A 22 11.02 -6.89 0.09
N LEU A 23 9.73 -7.17 -0.05
CA LEU A 23 9.20 -8.40 -0.65
C LEU A 23 9.08 -8.30 -2.18
N LEU A 24 8.69 -7.12 -2.66
CA LEU A 24 8.43 -6.87 -4.08
C LEU A 24 8.74 -5.43 -4.44
N VAL A 25 9.28 -5.22 -5.63
CA VAL A 25 9.42 -3.90 -6.25
C VAL A 25 8.92 -4.01 -7.69
N VAL A 26 7.88 -3.24 -8.01
CA VAL A 26 7.35 -3.09 -9.37
C VAL A 26 7.69 -1.69 -9.85
N ARG A 27 8.38 -1.61 -10.99
CA ARG A 27 9.02 -0.37 -11.45
C ARG A 27 8.01 0.67 -11.86
N GLU A 28 6.93 0.25 -12.50
CA GLU A 28 5.92 1.15 -13.04
C GLU A 28 4.52 0.63 -12.75
N VAL A 29 3.78 1.40 -11.95
CA VAL A 29 2.35 1.22 -11.73
C VAL A 29 1.62 2.52 -12.01
N SER A 30 0.37 2.39 -12.44
CA SER A 30 -0.54 3.52 -12.62
C SER A 30 -1.59 3.54 -11.52
N VAL A 31 -1.87 4.72 -10.97
CA VAL A 31 -2.91 4.91 -9.95
C VAL A 31 -4.05 5.71 -10.54
N HIS A 32 -5.27 5.21 -10.34
CA HIS A 32 -6.52 5.74 -10.88
C HIS A 32 -7.46 6.10 -9.74
N LYS A 33 -8.21 7.20 -9.93
CA LYS A 33 -9.42 7.45 -9.13
C LYS A 33 -10.45 6.39 -9.49
N ILE A 34 -11.14 5.90 -8.47
CA ILE A 34 -12.22 4.93 -8.68
C ILE A 34 -13.50 5.47 -8.05
N PRO A 35 -14.66 5.18 -8.66
CA PRO A 35 -15.94 5.53 -8.05
C PRO A 35 -16.12 4.77 -6.73
N PRO A 36 -16.76 5.37 -5.72
CA PRO A 36 -17.15 4.64 -4.53
C PRO A 36 -18.15 3.54 -4.89
N LEU A 37 -17.94 2.33 -4.36
CA LEU A 37 -18.85 1.20 -4.58
C LEU A 37 -20.27 1.55 -4.13
N ASN A 38 -21.17 1.63 -5.10
CA ASN A 38 -22.59 1.89 -4.93
C ASN A 38 -23.43 0.61 -5.02
N THR A 39 -22.82 -0.54 -5.33
CA THR A 39 -23.52 -1.83 -5.44
C THR A 39 -22.60 -2.99 -5.06
N SER A 40 -23.16 -4.12 -4.60
CA SER A 40 -22.45 -5.33 -4.16
C SER A 40 -21.67 -6.08 -5.26
N GLY A 41 -21.39 -5.45 -6.40
CA GLY A 41 -20.88 -6.06 -7.62
C GLY A 41 -19.36 -6.13 -7.76
N GLY A 42 -18.59 -5.70 -6.75
CA GLY A 42 -17.12 -5.62 -6.79
C GLY A 42 -16.58 -4.57 -7.77
N TYR A 43 -15.26 -4.44 -7.84
CA TYR A 43 -14.60 -3.46 -8.72
C TYR A 43 -14.31 -4.02 -10.13
N LYS A 44 -14.61 -3.22 -11.15
CA LYS A 44 -14.27 -3.49 -12.56
C LYS A 44 -13.37 -2.38 -13.10
N CYS A 45 -12.23 -2.75 -13.66
CA CYS A 45 -11.26 -1.77 -14.17
C CYS A 45 -11.64 -1.22 -15.54
N GLY A 46 -12.51 -1.90 -16.30
CA GLY A 46 -13.01 -1.42 -17.58
C GLY A 46 -13.82 -0.11 -17.50
N GLU A 47 -14.21 0.30 -16.30
CA GLU A 47 -14.91 1.58 -16.04
C GLU A 47 -13.95 2.73 -15.73
N TRP A 48 -12.66 2.46 -15.48
CA TRP A 48 -11.67 3.49 -15.14
C TRP A 48 -11.10 4.10 -16.41
N LEU A 49 -11.35 5.39 -16.62
CA LEU A 49 -10.94 6.10 -17.82
C LEU A 49 -9.47 6.53 -17.72
N GLN A 50 -8.84 6.79 -18.87
CA GLN A 50 -7.48 7.34 -18.88
C GLN A 50 -7.38 8.70 -18.18
N SER A 51 -8.47 9.47 -18.14
CA SER A 51 -8.59 10.73 -17.37
C SER A 51 -8.62 10.52 -15.86
N ASP A 52 -8.95 9.32 -15.39
CA ASP A 52 -8.97 8.98 -13.96
C ASP A 52 -7.57 8.65 -13.42
N LYS A 53 -6.60 8.46 -14.30
CA LYS A 53 -5.19 8.29 -13.95
C LYS A 53 -4.66 9.54 -13.27
N ILE A 54 -4.32 9.42 -11.99
CA ILE A 54 -3.84 10.53 -11.16
C ILE A 54 -2.34 10.50 -10.91
N TRP A 55 -1.72 9.32 -10.99
CA TRP A 55 -0.32 9.17 -10.64
C TRP A 55 0.34 7.95 -11.33
N THR A 56 1.65 7.98 -11.44
CA THR A 56 2.49 6.85 -11.91
C THR A 56 3.79 6.87 -11.15
N GLY A 57 4.29 5.69 -10.81
CA GLY A 57 5.59 5.54 -10.18
C GLY A 57 5.86 4.11 -9.78
N ARG A 58 6.66 3.94 -8.73
CA ARG A 58 7.12 2.63 -8.27
C ARG A 58 6.24 2.12 -7.16
N LEU A 59 5.89 0.83 -7.21
CA LEU A 59 5.25 0.13 -6.10
C LEU A 59 6.29 -0.71 -5.38
N ARG A 60 6.30 -0.63 -4.04
CA ARG A 60 7.17 -1.44 -3.20
C ARG A 60 6.36 -2.08 -2.08
N VAL A 61 6.49 -3.39 -1.92
CA VAL A 61 5.89 -4.13 -0.82
C VAL A 61 6.96 -4.37 0.24
N VAL A 62 6.69 -3.93 1.46
CA VAL A 62 7.60 -4.04 2.59
C VAL A 62 6.92 -4.82 3.70
N SER A 63 7.57 -5.86 4.20
CA SER A 63 7.17 -6.55 5.42
C SER A 63 7.77 -5.85 6.63
N CYS A 64 6.92 -5.57 7.62
CA CYS A 64 7.30 -4.98 8.90
C CYS A 64 6.68 -5.82 10.03
N LYS A 65 7.47 -6.58 10.79
CA LYS A 65 6.97 -7.43 11.90
C LYS A 65 5.77 -8.31 11.42
N ASN A 66 4.56 -7.97 11.85
CA ASN A 66 3.31 -8.70 11.64
C ASN A 66 2.36 -7.98 10.65
N ARG A 67 2.89 -7.09 9.81
CA ARG A 67 2.11 -6.38 8.79
C ARG A 67 2.90 -6.23 7.49
N CYS A 68 2.17 -6.05 6.39
CA CYS A 68 2.74 -5.68 5.10
C CYS A 68 2.30 -4.26 4.72
N GLU A 69 3.20 -3.51 4.12
CA GLU A 69 2.98 -2.15 3.65
C GLU A 69 3.20 -2.12 2.14
N ILE A 70 2.16 -1.78 1.38
CA ILE A 70 2.26 -1.50 -0.04
C ILE A 70 2.46 0.01 -0.19
N ARG A 71 3.63 0.40 -0.69
CA ARG A 71 4.05 1.80 -0.81
C ARG A 71 4.09 2.20 -2.28
N LEU A 72 3.40 3.28 -2.61
CA LEU A 72 3.44 3.94 -3.89
C LEU A 72 4.39 5.12 -3.78
N GLU A 73 5.51 5.07 -4.48
CA GLU A 73 6.63 5.99 -4.30
C GLU A 73 7.11 6.57 -5.63
N ASP A 74 7.57 7.81 -5.60
CA ASP A 74 8.24 8.42 -6.74
C ASP A 74 9.50 7.59 -7.10
N PRO A 75 9.66 7.19 -8.37
CA PRO A 75 10.77 6.34 -8.77
C PRO A 75 12.13 7.04 -8.63
N SER A 76 12.18 8.37 -8.74
CA SER A 76 13.41 9.17 -8.74
C SER A 76 13.83 9.57 -7.33
N THR A 77 12.88 10.09 -6.54
CA THR A 77 13.17 10.62 -5.19
C THR A 77 12.93 9.58 -4.08
N GLY A 78 12.03 8.62 -4.32
CA GLY A 78 11.55 7.71 -3.28
C GLY A 78 10.49 8.32 -2.36
N ASP A 79 9.97 9.51 -2.69
CA ASP A 79 8.93 10.16 -1.92
C ASP A 79 7.64 9.34 -1.92
N LEU A 80 7.03 9.18 -0.75
CA LEU A 80 5.80 8.42 -0.60
C LEU A 80 4.62 9.23 -1.14
N PHE A 81 3.96 8.70 -2.17
CA PHE A 81 2.68 9.22 -2.66
C PHE A 81 1.52 8.73 -1.80
N ALA A 82 1.44 7.41 -1.58
CA ALA A 82 0.40 6.79 -0.76
C ALA A 82 0.87 5.44 -0.21
N ALA A 83 0.29 5.02 0.91
CA ALA A 83 0.55 3.72 1.51
C ALA A 83 -0.77 2.98 1.80
N CYS A 84 -0.75 1.68 1.56
CA CYS A 84 -1.79 0.74 1.95
C CYS A 84 -1.20 -0.22 2.99
N PHE A 85 -1.85 -0.31 4.14
CA PHE A 85 -1.46 -1.20 5.23
C PHE A 85 -2.29 -2.48 5.16
N VAL A 86 -1.60 -3.61 5.13
CA VAL A 86 -2.20 -4.95 5.09
C VAL A 86 -1.87 -5.64 6.40
N GLU A 87 -2.89 -5.78 7.25
CA GLU A 87 -2.80 -6.55 8.48
C GLU A 87 -2.88 -8.05 8.20
N ASN A 88 -2.16 -8.86 8.98
CA ASN A 88 -2.21 -10.31 8.87
C ASN A 88 -3.65 -10.82 8.99
N GLY A 89 -4.10 -11.58 7.99
CA GLY A 89 -5.46 -12.14 7.94
C GLY A 89 -6.56 -11.18 7.50
N ARG A 90 -6.25 -9.92 7.15
CA ARG A 90 -7.22 -8.91 6.68
C ARG A 90 -6.89 -8.35 5.29
N ARG A 91 -6.31 -9.20 4.42
CA ARG A 91 -5.94 -8.83 3.05
C ARG A 91 -7.14 -8.28 2.27
N ASP A 92 -8.28 -8.93 2.38
CA ASP A 92 -9.47 -8.63 1.57
C ASP A 92 -10.07 -7.24 1.86
N ASN A 93 -9.77 -6.66 3.03
CA ASN A 93 -10.20 -5.30 3.37
C ASN A 93 -9.26 -4.20 2.86
N SER A 94 -8.03 -4.56 2.48
CA SER A 94 -6.97 -3.63 2.09
C SER A 94 -6.64 -3.70 0.61
N VAL A 95 -6.77 -4.89 0.00
CA VAL A 95 -6.46 -5.15 -1.41
C VAL A 95 -7.55 -6.03 -2.01
N GLU A 96 -8.20 -5.53 -3.06
CA GLU A 96 -9.25 -6.27 -3.79
C GLU A 96 -8.87 -6.36 -5.28
N PRO A 97 -8.83 -7.55 -5.90
CA PRO A 97 -8.59 -7.67 -7.33
C PRO A 97 -9.79 -7.19 -8.15
N CYS A 98 -9.56 -6.59 -9.31
CA CYS A 98 -10.64 -6.29 -10.25
C CYS A 98 -11.19 -7.58 -10.88
N LEU A 99 -12.50 -7.65 -11.07
CA LEU A 99 -13.18 -8.86 -11.55
C LEU A 99 -12.92 -9.17 -13.03
N ASP A 100 -12.60 -8.14 -13.81
CA ASP A 100 -12.44 -8.19 -15.27
C ASP A 100 -10.97 -8.18 -15.71
N SER A 101 -10.03 -8.11 -14.77
CA SER A 101 -8.60 -8.04 -15.09
C SER A 101 -7.71 -8.55 -13.96
N SER A 102 -6.71 -9.35 -14.31
CA SER A 102 -5.68 -9.82 -13.38
C SER A 102 -4.59 -8.79 -13.10
N ARG A 103 -4.59 -7.65 -13.80
CA ARG A 103 -3.55 -6.61 -13.70
C ARG A 103 -3.99 -5.38 -12.92
N TYR A 104 -5.24 -5.35 -12.46
CA TYR A 104 -5.79 -4.20 -11.78
C TYR A 104 -6.31 -4.63 -10.42
N PHE A 105 -5.99 -3.82 -9.43
CA PHE A 105 -6.32 -4.05 -8.04
C PHE A 105 -6.84 -2.73 -7.46
N VAL A 106 -7.64 -2.81 -6.43
CA VAL A 106 -8.02 -1.68 -5.60
C VAL A 106 -7.26 -1.76 -4.30
N LEU A 107 -6.62 -0.65 -3.95
CA LEU A 107 -5.92 -0.49 -2.68
C LEU A 107 -6.68 0.47 -1.79
N LYS A 108 -6.82 0.10 -0.52
CA LYS A 108 -7.24 1.00 0.54
C LYS A 108 -6.03 1.78 1.04
N ILE A 109 -5.93 3.04 0.64
CA ILE A 109 -4.86 3.94 1.07
C ILE A 109 -5.25 4.69 2.35
N ASP A 110 -4.26 4.91 3.21
CA ASP A 110 -4.40 5.64 4.47
C ASP A 110 -3.79 7.04 4.36
N ASP A 111 -4.44 8.06 4.94
CA ASP A 111 -3.96 9.44 4.94
C ASP A 111 -3.03 9.79 6.14
N GLY A 112 -2.69 8.80 6.96
CA GLY A 112 -1.94 8.94 8.21
C GLY A 112 -2.73 9.56 9.36
N ARG A 113 -3.99 9.96 9.13
CA ARG A 113 -4.88 10.64 10.09
C ARG A 113 -6.13 9.81 10.40
N GLY A 114 -6.12 8.54 10.00
CA GLY A 114 -7.21 7.59 10.23
C GLY A 114 -8.36 7.69 9.22
N LYS A 115 -8.21 8.48 8.14
CA LYS A 115 -9.13 8.38 7.00
C LYS A 115 -8.52 7.47 5.95
N HIS A 116 -9.42 6.80 5.24
CA HIS A 116 -9.04 5.92 4.15
C HIS A 116 -9.75 6.33 2.87
N ALA A 117 -9.08 6.09 1.75
CA ALA A 117 -9.65 6.18 0.42
C ALA A 117 -9.33 4.90 -0.36
N PHE A 118 -10.11 4.63 -1.40
CA PHE A 118 -9.82 3.55 -2.32
C PHE A 118 -9.29 4.11 -3.62
N VAL A 119 -8.24 3.49 -4.14
CA VAL A 119 -7.63 3.84 -5.42
C VAL A 119 -7.41 2.60 -6.25
N GLY A 120 -7.57 2.73 -7.56
CA GLY A 120 -7.25 1.68 -8.52
C GLY A 120 -5.77 1.69 -8.83
N VAL A 121 -5.14 0.53 -8.86
CA VAL A 121 -3.73 0.34 -9.24
C VAL A 121 -3.67 -0.63 -10.40
N GLY A 122 -3.08 -0.19 -11.50
CA GLY A 122 -2.87 -0.99 -12.71
C GLY A 122 -1.39 -1.22 -12.97
N PHE A 123 -1.04 -2.49 -13.21
CA PHE A 123 0.32 -2.93 -13.54
C PHE A 123 0.53 -2.88 -15.06
N GLY A 124 1.66 -2.29 -15.48
CA GLY A 124 1.97 -2.07 -16.89
C GLY A 124 2.23 -3.39 -17.64
N GLU A 125 2.99 -4.30 -17.04
CA GLU A 125 3.31 -5.60 -17.61
C GLU A 125 2.39 -6.72 -17.10
N ARG A 126 2.24 -7.80 -17.87
CA ARG A 126 1.30 -8.89 -17.55
C ARG A 126 1.82 -9.90 -16.52
N ASN A 127 3.11 -9.83 -16.18
CA ASN A 127 3.81 -10.79 -15.31
C ASN A 127 4.37 -10.15 -14.02
N GLU A 128 3.94 -8.93 -13.67
CA GLU A 128 4.36 -8.22 -12.45
C GLU A 128 3.36 -8.37 -11.29
#